data_AF-A0A965IHG3-F1
#
_entry.id   AF-A0A965IHG3-F1
#
_cell.length_a   1.000
_cell.length_b   1.000
_cell.length_c   1.000
_cell.angle_alpha   90.00
_cell.angle_beta   90.00
_cell.angle_gamma   90.00
#
_symmetry.space_group_name_H-M   'P 1'
#
loop_
_entity.id
_entity.type
_entity.pdbx_description
1 polymer ?
#
loop_
_entity_poly.entity_id
_entity_poly.type
_entity_poly.pdbx_seq_one_letter_code
_entity_poly.pdbx_strand_id
1 'polypeptide(L)'
;MKVAILGAPVTGKTELAMALGKFLKSQSIPLEVTDSPHIQSLEQEDIALLCGLDLGSPTETQSFVDQELRAGLQTRGMVFQVVYGKGSLRLQNALFCLATQTPQWAHLLRRSDMPVRWTGKCETCGDGLCEHQLFTKLVSNKE
;
A
#
# COMPACT_ATOMS: atom_id res chain seq x y z
N MET A 1 14.65 13.40 0.63
CA MET A 1 13.49 12.51 0.79
C MET A 1 13.78 11.16 0.15
N LYS A 2 13.64 10.10 0.93
CA LYS A 2 13.82 8.70 0.50
C LYS A 2 12.50 7.95 0.61
N VAL A 3 12.41 6.83 -0.10
CA VAL A 3 11.33 5.85 0.03
C VAL A 3 11.92 4.60 0.67
N ALA A 4 11.64 4.41 1.96
CA ALA A 4 12.08 3.27 2.74
C ALA A 4 11.13 2.10 2.56
N ILE A 5 11.64 0.98 2.03
CA ILE A 5 10.89 -0.27 1.93
C ILE A 5 11.25 -1.17 3.11
N LEU A 6 10.29 -1.38 3.99
CA LEU A 6 10.41 -2.19 5.19
C LEU A 6 9.59 -3.48 5.04
N GLY A 7 9.86 -4.47 5.88
CA GLY A 7 9.06 -5.69 5.94
C GLY A 7 9.77 -6.82 6.67
N ALA A 8 8.98 -7.78 7.15
CA ALA A 8 9.51 -9.01 7.70
C ALA A 8 10.31 -9.82 6.65
N PRO A 9 11.10 -10.83 7.05
CA PRO A 9 11.74 -11.75 6.11
C PRO A 9 10.73 -12.36 5.13
N VAL A 10 11.15 -12.60 3.88
CA VAL A 10 10.34 -13.27 2.84
C VAL A 10 9.02 -12.55 2.50
N THR A 11 8.91 -11.25 2.78
CA THR A 11 7.76 -10.43 2.35
C THR A 11 7.91 -9.85 0.95
N GLY A 12 9.03 -10.09 0.24
CA GLY A 12 9.28 -9.51 -1.09
C GLY A 12 9.75 -8.05 -1.08
N LYS A 13 10.18 -7.52 0.07
CA LYS A 13 10.67 -6.13 0.23
C LYS A 13 11.81 -5.75 -0.70
N THR A 14 12.80 -6.62 -0.89
CA THR A 14 13.93 -6.37 -1.80
C THR A 14 13.49 -6.33 -3.26
N GLU A 15 12.63 -7.26 -3.68
CA GLU A 15 12.07 -7.26 -5.04
C GLU A 15 11.27 -5.97 -5.29
N LEU A 16 10.46 -5.56 -4.31
CA LEU A 16 9.72 -4.30 -4.38
C LEU A 16 10.65 -3.09 -4.47
N ALA A 17 11.69 -3.01 -3.63
CA ALA A 17 12.65 -1.92 -3.63
C ALA A 17 13.37 -1.78 -4.99
N MET A 18 13.81 -2.91 -5.57
CA MET A 18 14.44 -2.94 -6.88
C MET A 18 13.46 -2.51 -7.99
N ALA A 19 12.25 -3.07 -8.00
CA ALA A 19 11.24 -2.77 -9.01
C ALA A 19 10.79 -1.30 -8.96
N LEU A 20 10.60 -0.78 -7.75
CA LEU A 20 10.24 0.62 -7.53
C LEU A 20 11.38 1.55 -7.92
N GLY A 21 12.62 1.27 -7.50
CA GLY A 21 13.79 2.07 -7.86
C GLY A 21 14.00 2.12 -9.36
N LYS A 22 13.79 1.00 -10.07
CA LYS A 22 13.83 0.95 -11.54
C LYS A 22 12.75 1.83 -12.17
N PHE A 23 11.52 1.76 -11.65
CA PHE A 23 10.40 2.57 -12.14
C PHE A 23 10.69 4.07 -11.96
N LEU A 24 11.07 4.49 -10.76
CA LEU A 24 11.32 5.91 -10.46
C LEU A 24 12.44 6.48 -11.32
N LYS A 25 13.52 5.72 -11.53
CA LYS A 25 14.60 6.10 -12.46
C LYS A 25 14.11 6.25 -13.90
N SER A 26 13.25 5.34 -14.37
CA SER A 26 12.70 5.39 -15.74
C SER A 26 11.80 6.60 -15.98
N GLN A 27 11.16 7.11 -14.93
CA GLN A 27 10.29 8.29 -14.97
C GLN A 27 11.03 9.58 -14.56
N SER A 28 12.35 9.52 -14.36
CA SER A 28 13.18 10.65 -13.89
C SER A 28 12.67 11.29 -12.59
N ILE A 29 12.07 10.50 -11.71
CA ILE A 29 11.61 10.97 -10.40
C ILE A 29 12.80 10.91 -9.42
N PRO A 30 13.17 12.04 -8.77
CA PRO A 30 14.37 12.14 -7.94
C PRO A 30 14.15 11.58 -6.51
N LEU A 31 13.51 10.42 -6.40
CA LEU A 31 13.31 9.72 -5.13
C LEU A 31 14.25 8.53 -5.04
N GLU A 32 15.05 8.52 -3.97
CA GLU A 32 15.93 7.40 -3.65
C GLU A 32 15.14 6.30 -2.92
N VAL A 33 15.29 5.04 -3.34
CA VAL A 33 14.65 3.89 -2.68
C VAL A 33 15.69 3.16 -1.84
N THR A 34 15.37 2.94 -0.57
CA THR A 34 16.23 2.18 0.36
C THR A 34 15.58 0.84 0.69
N ASP A 35 16.34 -0.25 0.53
CA ASP A 35 15.89 -1.60 0.91
C ASP A 35 16.21 -1.86 2.38
N SER A 36 15.16 -2.05 3.17
CA SER A 36 15.25 -2.48 4.56
C SER A 36 16.18 -1.64 5.46
N PRO A 37 16.11 -0.30 5.39
CA PRO A 37 16.90 0.55 6.28
C PRO A 37 16.48 0.32 7.74
N HIS A 38 17.42 0.56 8.67
CA HIS A 38 17.10 0.55 10.09
C HIS A 38 16.14 1.70 10.39
N ILE A 39 15.07 1.45 11.15
CA ILE A 39 14.01 2.46 11.39
C ILE A 39 14.61 3.76 11.93
N GLN A 40 15.63 3.68 12.78
CA GLN A 40 16.29 4.82 13.43
C GLN A 40 17.05 5.71 12.44
N SER A 41 17.33 5.23 11.23
CA SER A 41 18.01 6.00 10.17
C SER A 41 17.05 6.81 9.28
N LEU A 42 15.73 6.67 9.49
CA LEU A 42 14.73 7.38 8.70
C LEU A 42 14.52 8.80 9.22
N GLU A 43 14.42 9.76 8.32
CA GLU A 43 14.05 11.13 8.64
C GLU A 43 12.53 11.32 8.58
N GLN A 44 11.98 12.36 9.22
CA GLN A 44 10.53 12.61 9.26
C GLN A 44 9.91 12.88 7.88
N GLU A 45 10.73 13.35 6.94
CA GLU A 45 10.35 13.61 5.55
C GLU A 45 10.40 12.34 4.68
N ASP A 46 10.96 11.24 5.17
CA ASP A 46 11.06 10.00 4.40
C ASP A 46 9.72 9.28 4.36
N ILE A 47 9.44 8.65 3.23
CA ILE A 47 8.22 7.87 3.02
C ILE A 47 8.50 6.42 3.41
N ALA A 48 7.76 5.90 4.37
CA ALA A 48 7.86 4.51 4.81
C ALA A 48 6.76 3.63 4.18
N LEU A 49 7.17 2.60 3.46
CA LEU A 49 6.28 1.55 2.94
C LEU A 49 6.62 0.22 3.61
N LEU A 50 5.65 -0.40 4.26
CA LEU A 50 5.81 -1.69 4.95
C LEU A 50 5.18 -2.81 4.12
N CYS A 51 5.95 -3.83 3.73
CA CYS A 51 5.41 -4.97 3.00
C CYS A 51 4.52 -5.84 3.90
N GLY A 52 3.33 -6.17 3.40
CA GLY A 52 2.39 -7.04 4.11
C GLY A 52 2.82 -8.52 4.16
N LEU A 53 2.18 -9.26 5.07
CA LEU A 53 2.37 -10.70 5.29
C LEU A 53 1.45 -11.55 4.40
N ASP A 54 1.31 -11.21 3.12
CA ASP A 54 0.31 -11.80 2.20
C ASP A 54 0.87 -12.78 1.14
N LEU A 55 2.17 -13.12 1.22
CA LEU A 55 2.80 -14.08 0.30
C LEU A 55 2.58 -15.55 0.69
N GLY A 56 1.98 -15.82 1.84
CA GLY A 56 1.70 -17.16 2.37
C GLY A 56 1.17 -17.08 3.81
N SER A 57 1.18 -18.19 4.52
CA SER A 57 0.91 -18.20 5.96
C SER A 57 2.12 -17.63 6.70
N PRO A 58 1.97 -16.52 7.46
CA PRO A 58 3.08 -15.93 8.18
C PRO A 58 3.56 -16.83 9.31
N THR A 59 4.88 -16.94 9.47
CA THR A 59 5.48 -17.55 10.66
C THR A 59 5.38 -16.62 11.87
N GLU A 60 5.53 -17.16 13.07
CA GLU A 60 5.59 -16.36 14.30
C GLU A 60 6.71 -15.31 14.24
N THR A 61 7.88 -15.68 13.71
CA THR A 61 8.99 -14.75 13.52
C THR A 61 8.64 -13.61 12.56
N GLN A 62 7.92 -13.89 11.47
CA GLN A 62 7.49 -12.84 10.55
C GLN A 62 6.50 -11.89 11.19
N SER A 63 5.52 -12.42 11.93
CA SER A 63 4.54 -11.63 12.67
C SER A 63 5.19 -10.77 13.75
N PHE A 64 6.16 -11.33 14.49
CA PHE A 64 6.92 -10.59 15.50
C PHE A 64 7.71 -9.43 14.88
N VAL A 65 8.49 -9.70 13.83
CA VAL A 65 9.27 -8.65 13.15
C VAL A 65 8.37 -7.56 12.55
N ASP A 66 7.26 -7.96 11.92
CA ASP A 66 6.28 -7.02 11.36
C ASP A 66 5.64 -6.14 12.46
N GLN A 67 5.32 -6.72 13.63
CA GLN A 67 4.81 -5.99 14.79
C GLN A 67 5.86 -5.00 15.33
N GLU A 68 7.11 -5.43 15.49
CA GLU A 68 8.22 -4.57 15.94
C GLU A 68 8.46 -3.40 14.97
N LEU A 69 8.41 -3.65 13.65
CA LEU A 69 8.55 -2.59 12.65
C LEU A 69 7.42 -1.56 12.77
N ARG A 70 6.17 -2.01 12.93
CA ARG A 70 5.02 -1.10 13.15
C ARG A 70 5.17 -0.30 14.43
N ALA A 71 5.51 -0.96 15.53
CA ALA A 71 5.71 -0.30 16.83
C ALA A 71 6.83 0.73 16.77
N GLY A 72 7.94 0.41 16.11
CA GLY A 72 9.06 1.33 15.91
C GLY A 72 8.67 2.56 15.10
N LEU A 73 7.95 2.39 13.98
CA LEU A 73 7.45 3.51 13.17
C LEU A 73 6.47 4.38 13.95
N GLN A 74 5.53 3.77 14.68
CA GLN A 74 4.54 4.47 15.51
C GLN A 74 5.20 5.27 16.64
N THR A 75 6.18 4.67 17.33
CA THR A 75 6.91 5.32 18.44
C THR A 75 7.65 6.56 17.96
N ARG A 76 8.14 6.56 16.72
CA ARG A 76 8.78 7.71 16.09
C ARG A 76 7.78 8.72 15.50
N GLY A 77 6.48 8.43 15.52
CA GLY A 77 5.46 9.27 14.89
C GLY A 77 5.57 9.32 13.36
N MET A 78 6.15 8.28 12.75
CA MET A 78 6.29 8.18 11.30
C MET A 78 4.99 7.71 10.68
N VAL A 79 4.51 8.43 9.66
CA VAL A 79 3.42 7.94 8.82
C VAL A 79 3.98 6.86 7.90
N PHE A 80 3.30 5.72 7.82
CA PHE A 80 3.68 4.63 6.93
C PHE A 80 2.45 3.97 6.33
N GLN A 81 2.62 3.33 5.18
CA GLN A 81 1.56 2.59 4.50
C GLN A 81 1.95 1.12 4.37
N VAL A 82 1.03 0.22 4.71
CA VAL A 82 1.22 -1.22 4.47
C VAL A 82 0.86 -1.55 3.03
N VAL A 83 1.76 -2.20 2.30
CA VAL A 83 1.61 -2.55 0.88
C VAL A 83 1.46 -4.07 0.72
N TYR A 84 0.25 -4.47 0.38
CA TYR A 84 -0.09 -5.85 0.02
C TYR A 84 0.04 -6.06 -1.50
N GLY A 85 0.10 -7.32 -1.93
CA GLY A 85 0.06 -7.73 -3.33
C GLY A 85 1.10 -8.81 -3.64
N LYS A 86 0.84 -9.57 -4.71
CA LYS A 86 1.77 -10.57 -5.25
C LYS A 86 2.37 -10.07 -6.57
N GLY A 87 3.67 -10.27 -6.77
CA GLY A 87 4.38 -9.85 -7.98
C GLY A 87 4.16 -8.37 -8.33
N SER A 88 3.80 -8.10 -9.58
CA SER A 88 3.59 -6.74 -10.12
C SER A 88 2.48 -5.94 -9.42
N LEU A 89 1.51 -6.61 -8.77
CA LEU A 89 0.44 -5.94 -8.05
C LEU A 89 0.98 -5.16 -6.84
N ARG A 90 2.00 -5.68 -6.14
CA ARG A 90 2.59 -4.97 -4.99
C ARG A 90 3.29 -3.70 -5.43
N LEU A 91 4.01 -3.73 -6.55
CA LEU A 91 4.61 -2.53 -7.14
C LEU A 91 3.54 -1.49 -7.46
N GLN A 92 2.45 -1.90 -8.10
CA GLN A 92 1.36 -0.98 -8.45
C GLN A 92 0.71 -0.36 -7.22
N ASN A 93 0.51 -1.14 -6.16
CA ASN A 93 0.00 -0.64 -4.89
C ASN A 93 0.99 0.33 -4.23
N ALA A 94 2.30 0.05 -4.25
CA ALA A 94 3.32 0.97 -3.75
C ALA A 94 3.33 2.30 -4.53
N LEU A 95 3.22 2.27 -5.86
CA LEU A 95 3.13 3.48 -6.69
C LEU A 95 1.89 4.31 -6.35
N PHE A 96 0.75 3.66 -6.11
CA PHE A 96 -0.46 4.34 -5.65
C PHE A 96 -0.25 5.03 -4.29
N CYS A 97 0.39 4.33 -3.35
CA CYS A 97 0.72 4.90 -2.02
C CYS A 97 1.70 6.07 -2.11
N LEU A 98 2.62 6.06 -3.08
CA LEU A 98 3.51 7.18 -3.33
C LEU A 98 2.78 8.36 -3.97
N ALA A 99 1.85 8.11 -4.89
CA ALA A 99 1.09 9.15 -5.55
C ALA A 99 0.25 9.99 -4.57
N THR A 100 -0.19 9.41 -3.45
CA THR A 100 -0.93 10.14 -2.42
C THR A 100 -0.01 11.01 -1.55
N GLN A 101 1.20 10.52 -1.25
CA GLN A 101 2.19 11.23 -0.42
C GLN A 101 3.02 12.25 -1.21
N THR A 102 3.06 12.11 -2.54
CA THR A 102 3.83 12.99 -3.43
C THR A 102 2.99 13.52 -4.57
N PRO A 103 2.05 14.46 -4.28
CA PRO A 103 1.09 14.97 -5.27
C PRO A 103 1.74 15.51 -6.56
N GLN A 104 2.94 16.07 -6.46
CA GLN A 104 3.72 16.59 -7.58
C GLN A 104 4.06 15.53 -8.65
N TRP A 105 4.20 14.26 -8.25
CA TRP A 105 4.49 13.14 -9.17
C TRP A 105 3.27 12.23 -9.37
N ALA A 106 2.11 12.57 -8.82
CA ALA A 106 0.92 11.71 -8.86
C ALA A 106 0.52 11.33 -10.30
N HIS A 107 0.70 12.22 -11.28
CA HIS A 107 0.39 11.95 -12.68
C HIS A 107 1.30 10.88 -13.32
N LEU A 108 2.55 10.72 -12.85
CA LEU A 108 3.49 9.70 -13.31
C LEU A 108 3.34 8.38 -12.55
N LEU A 109 2.86 8.45 -11.30
CA LEU A 109 2.75 7.33 -10.38
C LEU A 109 1.38 6.63 -10.45
N ARG A 110 0.30 7.37 -10.76
CA ARG A 110 -1.05 6.81 -10.88
C ARG A 110 -1.16 5.98 -12.16
N ARG A 111 -1.94 4.90 -12.09
CA ARG A 111 -2.46 4.23 -13.29
C ARG A 111 -3.27 5.24 -14.09
N SER A 112 -3.26 5.10 -15.42
CA SER A 112 -4.36 5.61 -16.25
C SER A 112 -5.68 5.20 -15.60
N ASP A 113 -6.58 6.17 -15.44
CA ASP A 113 -7.79 6.07 -14.60
C ASP A 113 -8.38 4.68 -14.67
N MET A 114 -8.47 4.01 -13.50
CA MET A 114 -9.18 2.74 -13.44
C MET A 114 -10.60 3.04 -13.89
N PRO A 115 -11.11 2.44 -14.98
CA PRO A 115 -12.48 2.68 -15.39
C PRO A 115 -13.35 2.37 -14.19
N VAL A 116 -14.29 3.27 -13.89
CA VAL A 116 -15.24 3.14 -12.78
C VAL A 116 -15.79 1.71 -12.84
N ARG A 117 -15.37 0.85 -11.91
CA ARG A 117 -15.72 -0.59 -11.92
C ARG A 117 -17.20 -0.82 -11.66
N TRP A 118 -17.91 0.21 -11.23
CA TRP A 118 -19.31 0.15 -10.87
C TRP A 118 -20.18 0.78 -11.96
N THR A 119 -20.81 -0.09 -12.75
CA THR A 119 -21.93 0.23 -13.66
C THR A 119 -23.25 -0.32 -13.11
N GLY A 120 -23.38 -0.42 -11.78
CA GLY A 120 -24.61 -0.84 -11.13
C GLY A 120 -25.69 0.24 -11.21
N LYS A 121 -26.95 -0.12 -10.94
CA LYS A 121 -28.12 0.78 -11.06
C LYS A 121 -28.13 1.99 -10.10
N CYS A 122 -27.15 2.11 -9.21
CA CYS A 122 -27.08 3.15 -8.18
C CYS A 122 -25.66 3.69 -8.08
N GLU A 123 -25.47 4.98 -8.31
CA GLU A 123 -24.17 5.66 -8.20
C GLU A 123 -23.69 5.80 -6.73
N THR A 124 -24.57 5.54 -5.77
CA THR A 124 -24.36 5.68 -4.32
C THR A 124 -24.17 4.35 -3.59
N CYS A 125 -24.03 3.23 -4.31
CA CYS A 125 -24.10 1.89 -3.72
C CYS A 125 -22.94 1.51 -2.75
N GLY A 126 -22.05 2.45 -2.42
CA GLY A 126 -21.10 2.33 -1.30
C GLY A 126 -21.55 3.04 -0.02
N ASP A 127 -22.77 3.59 0.00
CA ASP A 127 -23.37 4.14 1.21
C ASP A 127 -24.08 3.03 2.03
N GLY A 128 -23.83 3.00 3.34
CA GLY A 128 -24.35 1.93 4.21
C GLY A 128 -25.88 1.92 4.32
N LEU A 129 -26.55 3.04 4.00
CA LEU A 129 -28.01 3.13 4.01
C LEU A 129 -28.62 2.44 2.79
N CYS A 130 -27.99 2.57 1.62
CA CYS A 130 -28.34 1.95 0.36
C CYS A 130 -28.16 0.44 0.45
N GLU A 131 -27.04 -0.02 1.01
CA GLU A 131 -26.83 -1.43 1.31
C GLU A 131 -27.90 -1.98 2.26
N HIS A 132 -28.19 -1.29 3.37
CA HIS A 132 -29.21 -1.70 4.33
C HIS A 132 -30.61 -1.81 3.69
N GLN A 133 -31.01 -0.82 2.89
CA GLN A 133 -32.29 -0.84 2.18
C GLN A 133 -32.37 -1.97 1.15
N LEU A 134 -31.30 -2.21 0.39
CA LEU A 134 -31.23 -3.31 -0.58
C LEU A 134 -31.33 -4.67 0.10
N PHE A 135 -30.53 -4.90 1.15
CA PHE A 135 -30.55 -6.16 1.87
C PHE A 135 -31.86 -6.41 2.59
N THR A 136 -32.46 -5.37 3.19
CA THR A 136 -33.78 -5.48 3.81
C THR A 136 -34.83 -5.91 2.78
N LYS A 137 -34.87 -5.27 1.60
CA LYS A 137 -35.79 -5.66 0.52
C LYS A 137 -35.57 -7.09 0.03
N LEU A 138 -34.32 -7.53 -0.14
CA LEU A 138 -33.99 -8.89 -0.57
C LEU A 138 -34.40 -9.94 0.47
N VAL A 139 -34.23 -9.66 1.76
CA VAL A 139 -34.66 -10.54 2.85
C VAL A 139 -36.18 -10.59 2.97
N SER A 140 -36.86 -9.45 2.78
CA SER A 140 -38.32 -9.37 2.82
C SER A 140 -39.01 -10.01 1.60
N ASN A 141 -38.34 -10.09 0.46
CA ASN A 141 -38.86 -10.68 -0.77
C ASN A 141 -38.46 -12.15 -0.96
N LYS A 142 -38.01 -12.83 0.10
CA LYS A 142 -37.73 -14.26 0.07
C LYS A 142 -39.05 -15.02 0.26
N GLU A 143 -39.70 -15.38 -0.85
CA GLU A 143 -40.65 -16.50 -0.89
C GLU A 143 -39.91 -17.83 -0.95
#